data_AF-A0A940WQ43-F1
#
_entry.id   AF-A0A940WQ43-F1
#
_cell.length_a   1.000
_cell.length_b   1.000
_cell.length_c   1.000
_cell.angle_alpha   90.00
_cell.angle_beta   90.00
_cell.angle_gamma   90.00
#
_symmetry.space_group_name_H-M   'P 1'
#
loop_
_entity.id
_entity.type
_entity.pdbx_description
1 polymer ?
#
loop_
_entity_poly.entity_id
_entity_poly.type
_entity_poly.pdbx_seq_one_letter_code
_entity_poly.pdbx_strand_id
1 'polypeptide(L)'
;MSGPISENDFLHELKAVVTVELTMAEVSQSQDDRDVPVSDWLLDPVETERARVGALGILAAITELQNGSPFRPSIGRGLMREQP
;
A
#
# COMPACT_ATOMS: atom_id res chain seq x y z
N MET A 1 3.65 29.98 -14.79
CA MET A 1 3.00 29.51 -13.55
C MET A 1 2.04 28.42 -13.96
N SER A 2 2.28 27.18 -13.57
CA SER A 2 1.36 26.08 -13.84
C SER A 2 0.03 26.37 -13.16
N GLY A 3 -1.07 26.23 -13.89
CA GLY A 3 -2.43 26.40 -13.33
C GLY A 3 -2.73 25.36 -12.25
N PRO A 4 -3.90 25.42 -11.61
CA PRO A 4 -4.30 24.40 -10.64
C PRO A 4 -4.25 23.03 -11.31
N ILE A 5 -3.48 22.11 -10.71
CA ILE A 5 -3.44 20.71 -11.13
C ILE A 5 -4.84 20.14 -10.93
N SER A 6 -5.38 19.49 -11.97
CA SER A 6 -6.67 18.80 -11.87
C SER A 6 -6.56 17.70 -10.82
N GLU A 7 -7.63 17.46 -10.05
CA GLU A 7 -7.67 16.36 -9.07
C GLU A 7 -7.29 15.02 -9.71
N ASN A 8 -7.72 14.79 -10.95
CA ASN A 8 -7.38 13.58 -11.69
C ASN A 8 -5.88 13.48 -12.04
N ASP A 9 -5.24 14.61 -12.37
CA ASP A 9 -3.81 14.66 -12.68
C ASP A 9 -2.99 14.41 -11.39
N PHE A 10 -3.43 14.98 -10.27
CA PHE A 10 -2.85 14.71 -8.95
C PHE A 10 -2.98 13.23 -8.55
N LEU A 11 -4.16 12.63 -8.73
CA LEU A 11 -4.37 11.20 -8.43
C LEU A 11 -3.53 10.31 -9.35
N HIS A 12 -3.33 10.70 -10.62
CA HIS A 12 -2.48 9.97 -11.55
C HIS A 12 -1.01 9.98 -11.11
N GLU A 13 -0.48 11.15 -10.74
CA GLU A 13 0.87 11.30 -10.22
C GLU A 13 1.05 10.51 -8.91
N LEU A 14 0.10 10.66 -7.98
CA LEU A 14 0.15 9.95 -6.70
C LEU A 14 0.14 8.42 -6.89
N LYS A 15 -0.67 7.91 -7.83
CA LYS A 15 -0.69 6.49 -8.19
C LYS A 15 0.69 6.01 -8.68
N ALA A 16 1.35 6.81 -9.51
CA ALA A 16 2.67 6.48 -10.02
C ALA A 16 3.71 6.40 -8.89
N VAL A 17 3.71 7.38 -7.98
CA VAL A 17 4.62 7.40 -6.82
C VAL A 17 4.40 6.18 -5.92
N VAL A 18 3.15 5.91 -5.52
CA VAL A 18 2.83 4.77 -4.65
C VAL A 18 3.21 3.43 -5.30
N THR A 19 3.06 3.31 -6.62
CA THR A 19 3.48 2.11 -7.36
C THR A 19 5.00 1.93 -7.32
N VAL A 20 5.76 3.01 -7.52
CA VAL A 20 7.23 2.97 -7.46
C VAL A 20 7.71 2.57 -6.07
N GLU A 21 7.17 3.19 -5.02
CA GLU A 21 7.51 2.87 -3.63
C GLU A 21 7.20 1.40 -3.29
N LEU A 22 6.07 0.87 -3.77
CA LEU A 22 5.70 -0.52 -3.57
C LEU A 22 6.68 -1.47 -4.28
N THR A 23 7.04 -1.19 -5.54
CA THR A 23 8.02 -1.99 -6.28
C THR A 23 9.40 -1.96 -5.61
N MET A 24 9.83 -0.79 -5.12
CA MET A 24 11.09 -0.66 -4.39
C MET A 24 11.07 -1.48 -3.10
N ALA A 25 9.98 -1.43 -2.34
CA ALA A 25 9.82 -2.21 -1.12
C ALA A 25 9.84 -3.72 -1.40
N GLU A 26 9.20 -4.18 -2.47
CA GLU A 26 9.24 -5.60 -2.90
C GLU A 26 10.65 -6.06 -3.28
N VAL A 27 11.40 -5.22 -4.01
CA VAL A 27 12.80 -5.52 -4.37
C VAL A 27 13.71 -5.56 -3.12
N SER A 28 13.48 -4.68 -2.14
CA SER A 28 14.22 -4.70 -0.88
C SER A 28 13.90 -5.93 -0.02
N GLN A 29 12.67 -6.43 -0.04
CA GLN A 29 12.27 -7.65 0.69
C GLN A 29 12.89 -8.94 0.13
N SER A 30 13.31 -8.96 -1.14
CA SER A 30 14.05 -10.11 -1.71
C SER A 30 15.43 -10.33 -1.07
N GLN A 31 15.94 -9.36 -0.30
CA GLN A 31 17.08 -9.55 0.60
C GLN A 31 16.55 -10.17 1.90
N ASP A 32 16.54 -11.50 1.96
CA ASP A 32 15.91 -12.24 3.06
C ASP A 32 16.76 -12.13 4.35
N ASP A 33 16.38 -11.21 5.24
CA ASP A 33 17.01 -11.04 6.56
C ASP A 33 16.63 -12.16 7.57
N ARG A 34 15.90 -13.20 7.13
CA ARG A 34 15.48 -14.34 7.98
C ARG A 34 16.63 -15.14 8.58
N ASP A 35 17.80 -15.10 7.94
CA ASP A 35 19.01 -15.77 8.41
C ASP A 35 19.89 -14.86 9.30
N VAL A 36 19.47 -13.61 9.52
CA VAL A 36 20.18 -12.60 10.30
C VAL A 36 19.60 -12.55 11.73
N PRO A 37 20.42 -12.45 12.79
CA PRO A 37 19.92 -12.25 14.14
C PRO A 37 19.01 -11.02 14.24
N VAL A 38 17.96 -11.09 15.06
CA VAL A 38 16.99 -10.00 15.24
C VAL A 38 17.64 -8.67 15.63
N SER A 39 18.77 -8.71 16.36
CA SER A 39 19.53 -7.50 16.74
C SER A 39 20.15 -6.77 15.55
N ASP A 40 20.33 -7.48 14.44
CA ASP A 40 21.08 -7.04 13.26
C ASP A 40 20.14 -6.80 12.07
N TRP A 41 18.83 -6.92 12.28
CA TRP A 41 17.82 -6.58 11.28
C TRP A 41 17.87 -5.10 10.94
N LEU A 42 18.02 -4.79 9.66
CA LEU A 42 17.91 -3.41 9.17
C LEU A 42 16.45 -2.94 9.15
N LEU A 43 15.51 -3.87 8.94
CA LEU A 43 14.08 -3.62 8.93
C LEU A 43 13.33 -4.73 9.68
N ASP A 44 12.35 -4.36 10.50
CA ASP A 44 11.44 -5.33 11.12
C ASP A 44 10.49 -5.90 10.04
N PRO A 45 10.48 -7.23 9.80
CA PRO A 45 9.59 -7.87 8.84
C PRO A 45 8.11 -7.58 9.08
N VAL A 46 7.70 -7.43 10.34
CA VAL A 46 6.29 -7.15 10.71
C VAL A 46 5.91 -5.73 10.31
N GLU A 47 6.77 -4.75 10.59
CA GLU A 47 6.54 -3.36 10.17
C GLU A 47 6.59 -3.24 8.65
N THR A 48 7.49 -3.98 8.01
CA THR A 48 7.66 -4.00 6.56
C THR A 48 6.41 -4.52 5.84
N GLU A 49 5.81 -5.62 6.33
CA GLU A 49 4.55 -6.13 5.76
C GLU A 49 3.37 -5.20 6.07
N ARG A 50 3.33 -4.57 7.25
CA ARG A 50 2.31 -3.56 7.58
C ARG A 50 2.35 -2.39 6.60
N ALA A 51 3.54 -1.84 6.34
CA ALA A 51 3.73 -0.75 5.39
C ALA A 51 3.29 -1.16 3.97
N ARG A 52 3.63 -2.38 3.52
CA ARG A 52 3.22 -2.93 2.23
C ARG A 52 1.70 -3.03 2.09
N VAL A 53 1.03 -3.59 3.09
CA VAL A 53 -0.44 -3.69 3.12
C VAL A 53 -1.09 -2.30 3.12
N GLY A 54 -0.52 -1.35 3.86
CA GLY A 54 -0.97 0.05 3.86
C GLY A 54 -0.87 0.70 2.47
N ALA A 55 0.27 0.55 1.80
CA ALA A 55 0.50 1.08 0.45
C ALA A 55 -0.46 0.47 -0.58
N LEU A 56 -0.72 -0.85 -0.51
CA LEU A 56 -1.74 -1.51 -1.34
C LEU A 56 -3.15 -0.95 -1.10
N GLY A 57 -3.50 -0.67 0.16
CA GLY A 57 -4.76 -0.02 0.50
C GLY A 57 -4.89 1.39 -0.09
N ILE A 58 -3.81 2.17 -0.03
CA ILE A 58 -3.75 3.51 -0.63
C ILE A 58 -3.90 3.43 -2.16
N LEU A 59 -3.21 2.50 -2.81
CA LEU A 59 -3.32 2.28 -4.26
C LEU A 59 -4.75 1.93 -4.70
N ALA A 60 -5.42 1.08 -3.91
CA ALA A 60 -6.83 0.75 -4.11
C ALA A 60 -7.72 1.99 -3.95
N ALA A 61 -7.48 2.81 -2.90
CA ALA A 61 -8.22 4.04 -2.66
C ALA A 61 -8.09 5.05 -3.81
N ILE A 62 -6.87 5.28 -4.29
CA ILE A 62 -6.60 6.17 -5.43
C ILE A 62 -7.33 5.66 -6.69
N THR A 63 -7.29 4.34 -6.92
CA THR A 63 -7.96 3.74 -8.08
C THR A 63 -9.48 3.92 -8.03
N GLU A 64 -10.10 3.75 -6.85
CA GLU A 64 -11.54 4.00 -6.68
C GLU A 64 -11.90 5.47 -6.89
N LEU A 65 -11.08 6.39 -6.35
CA LEU A 65 -11.27 7.84 -6.52
C LEU A 65 -11.17 8.25 -8.00
N GLN A 66 -10.19 7.72 -8.74
CA GLN A 66 -10.04 7.95 -10.19
C GLN A 66 -11.26 7.45 -10.98
N ASN A 67 -11.87 6.35 -10.56
CA ASN A 67 -13.02 5.75 -11.23
C ASN A 67 -14.34 6.45 -10.86
N GLY A 68 -14.33 7.45 -9.96
CA GLY A 68 -15.54 8.07 -9.43
C GLY A 68 -16.41 7.11 -8.62
N SER A 69 -15.83 6.00 -8.16
CA SER A 69 -16.52 4.97 -7.38
C SER A 69 -16.48 5.33 -5.90
N PRO A 70 -17.58 5.16 -5.15
CA PRO A 70 -17.56 5.34 -3.70
C PRO A 70 -16.63 4.30 -3.07
N PHE A 71 -15.44 4.75 -2.65
CA PHE A 71 -14.42 3.92 -1.99
C PHE A 71 -15.03 3.09 -0.85
N ARG A 72 -15.03 1.76 -1.03
CA ARG A 72 -15.36 0.79 0.02
C ARG A 72 -14.10 0.00 0.33
N PRO A 73 -13.33 0.36 1.37
CA PRO A 73 -12.17 -0.42 1.76
C PRO A 73 -12.65 -1.82 2.18
N SER A 74 -12.09 -2.85 1.56
CA SER A 74 -12.34 -4.26 1.89
C SER A 74 -11.57 -4.65 3.16
N ILE A 75 -11.75 -3.89 4.25
CA ILE A 75 -11.21 -4.28 5.55
C ILE A 75 -12.15 -5.32 6.16
N GLY A 76 -11.77 -6.59 6.01
CA GLY A 76 -12.08 -7.64 6.99
C GLY A 76 -13.54 -8.03 7.21
N ARG A 77 -14.42 -8.02 6.19
CA ARG A 77 -15.80 -8.53 6.37
C ARG A 77 -15.93 -10.06 6.23
N GLY A 78 -15.02 -10.80 6.87
CA GLY A 78 -14.90 -12.27 6.76
C GLY A 78 -15.10 -13.07 8.05
N LEU A 79 -15.19 -12.45 9.23
CA LEU A 79 -15.26 -13.18 10.51
C LEU A 79 -16.45 -12.74 11.38
N MET A 80 -17.66 -12.88 10.86
CA MET A 80 -18.88 -13.04 11.67
C MET A 80 -19.85 -13.95 10.93
N ARG A 81 -19.54 -15.24 10.89
CA ARG A 81 -20.60 -16.27 10.87
C ARG A 81 -20.56 -16.93 12.24
N GLU A 82 -21.36 -16.36 13.14
CA GLU A 82 -21.75 -17.00 14.39
C GLU A 82 -22.48 -18.30 14.02
N GLN A 83 -21.98 -19.42 14.52
CA GLN A 83 -22.77 -20.64 14.72
C GLN A 83 -23.70 -20.41 15.91
N PRO A 84 -24.91 -20.97 15.87
CA PRO A 84 -25.08 -22.28 16.51
C PRO A 84 -25.57 -23.38 15.57
#